data_AF-A0A6P1FLB1-F1
#
_entry.id   AF-A0A6P1FLB1-F1
#
_cell.length_a   1.000
_cell.length_b   1.000
_cell.length_c   1.000
_cell.angle_alpha   90.00
_cell.angle_beta   90.00
_cell.angle_gamma   90.00
#
_symmetry.space_group_name_H-M   'P 1'
#
loop_
_entity.id
_entity.type
_entity.pdbx_description
1 polymer ?
#
loop_
_entity_poly.entity_id
_entity_poly.type
_entity_poly.pdbx_seq_one_letter_code
_entity_poly.pdbx_strand_id
1 'polypeptide(L)'
;MLFSAVGELNWYLAGSNRRSFIQSYLPRSVYEGVDHHDHLRGAYGPRLRGRRYNAQLANIIDLLKHKPNTRQAVIQLFDRRDLHSKVRDLPCTCTIQFLLRGGKLSAITYMRSNDAYRGLPHDIYCFTMLQEIVARAIGAELGDYQHIVGSLHIYDRDAIFAEQYLEEGVHPEREYMDRMPPGDPWNGIETLLSWERRTRLKKTTASEVLELPQTYWGDLGRVVAASHVPKSDSQRLRAIADSLGTTFFRSYILDRIHS
;
A
#
# COMPACT_ATOMS: atom_id res chain seq x y z
N MET A 1 1.59 1.95 -11.78
CA MET A 1 1.52 1.01 -10.64
C MET A 1 2.03 1.63 -9.34
N LEU A 2 3.27 2.15 -9.28
CA LEU A 2 3.86 2.67 -8.03
C LEU A 2 2.96 3.68 -7.29
N PHE A 3 2.55 4.77 -7.96
CA PHE A 3 1.79 5.85 -7.31
C PHE A 3 0.48 5.39 -6.69
N SER A 4 -0.23 4.51 -7.40
CA SER A 4 -1.50 3.97 -6.94
C SER A 4 -1.30 3.01 -5.76
N ALA A 5 -0.24 2.19 -5.77
CA ALA A 5 0.10 1.30 -4.66
C ALA A 5 0.53 2.06 -3.39
N VAL A 6 1.35 3.12 -3.54
CA VAL A 6 1.72 4.01 -2.43
C VAL A 6 0.49 4.75 -1.89
N GLY A 7 -0.39 5.24 -2.76
CA GLY A 7 -1.63 5.90 -2.36
C GLY A 7 -2.58 4.98 -1.58
N GLU A 8 -2.70 3.73 -2.01
CA GLU A 8 -3.51 2.69 -1.37
C GLU A 8 -2.94 2.27 -0.01
N LEU A 9 -1.62 2.08 0.10
CA LEU A 9 -0.96 1.86 1.38
C LEU A 9 -1.24 3.01 2.36
N ASN A 10 -1.11 4.27 1.90
CA ASN A 10 -1.43 5.43 2.73
C ASN A 10 -2.91 5.46 3.14
N TRP A 11 -3.82 4.99 2.28
CA TRP A 11 -5.24 4.89 2.61
C TRP A 11 -5.51 3.85 3.70
N TYR A 12 -4.84 2.69 3.63
CA TYR A 12 -4.87 1.65 4.66
C TYR A 12 -4.32 2.18 5.99
N LEU A 13 -3.14 2.80 5.94
CA LEU A 13 -2.48 3.38 7.11
C LEU A 13 -3.22 4.61 7.64
N ALA A 14 -4.01 5.33 6.85
CA ALA A 14 -4.86 6.40 7.38
C ALA A 14 -6.08 5.86 8.14
N GLY A 15 -6.35 4.54 8.09
CA GLY A 15 -7.57 3.95 8.65
C GLY A 15 -8.84 4.42 7.93
N SER A 16 -8.71 4.95 6.70
CA SER A 16 -9.79 5.61 5.98
C SER A 16 -10.57 4.63 5.12
N ASN A 17 -11.87 4.89 4.96
CA ASN A 17 -12.72 4.30 3.94
C ASN A 17 -13.30 5.33 2.98
N ARG A 18 -12.82 6.59 3.02
CA ARG A 18 -13.38 7.64 2.19
C ARG A 18 -12.98 7.49 0.73
N ARG A 19 -13.95 7.50 -0.17
CA ARG A 19 -13.73 7.54 -1.62
C ARG A 19 -12.93 8.79 -2.01
N SER A 20 -13.21 9.94 -1.39
CA SER A 20 -12.46 11.19 -1.61
C SER A 20 -10.97 11.11 -1.30
N PHE A 21 -10.53 10.12 -0.51
CA PHE A 21 -9.10 9.83 -0.33
C PHE A 21 -8.55 9.08 -1.54
N ILE A 22 -9.10 7.89 -1.83
CA ILE A 22 -8.51 6.97 -2.80
C ILE A 22 -8.69 7.42 -4.25
N GLN A 23 -9.72 8.24 -4.54
CA GLN A 23 -9.96 8.80 -5.87
C GLN A 23 -8.80 9.63 -6.42
N SER A 24 -7.91 10.14 -5.55
CA SER A 24 -6.73 10.88 -5.96
C SER A 24 -5.64 10.00 -6.59
N TYR A 25 -5.72 8.68 -6.34
CA TYR A 25 -4.70 7.72 -6.73
C TYR A 25 -5.22 6.67 -7.71
N LEU A 26 -6.50 6.32 -7.60
CA LEU A 26 -7.14 5.29 -8.41
C LEU A 26 -8.33 5.86 -9.22
N PRO A 27 -8.51 5.39 -10.47
CA PRO A 27 -9.68 5.76 -11.26
C PRO A 27 -10.95 5.13 -10.70
N ARG A 28 -12.10 5.73 -10.99
CA ARG A 28 -13.41 5.29 -10.50
C ARG A 28 -13.75 3.85 -10.88
N SER A 29 -13.18 3.30 -11.95
CA SER A 29 -13.42 1.92 -12.37
C SER A 29 -12.88 0.87 -11.39
N VAL A 30 -11.99 1.24 -10.47
CA VAL A 30 -11.35 0.31 -9.52
C VAL A 30 -12.17 0.17 -8.22
N TYR A 31 -13.09 1.10 -7.95
CA TYR A 31 -13.93 1.07 -6.76
C TYR A 31 -15.40 1.32 -7.10
N GLU A 32 -16.27 0.44 -6.62
CA GLU A 32 -17.72 0.57 -6.73
C GLU A 32 -18.36 0.65 -5.35
N GLY A 33 -19.68 0.89 -5.28
CA GLY A 33 -20.38 0.66 -4.02
C GLY A 33 -20.19 1.71 -2.94
N VAL A 34 -19.87 2.94 -3.33
CA VAL A 34 -19.76 4.10 -2.45
C VAL A 34 -21.12 4.38 -1.82
N ASP A 35 -21.18 4.50 -0.50
CA ASP A 35 -22.41 4.84 0.20
C ASP A 35 -22.73 6.36 0.16
N HIS A 36 -23.87 6.72 0.73
CA HIS A 36 -24.35 8.11 0.80
C HIS A 36 -23.47 9.04 1.65
N HIS A 37 -22.47 8.51 2.35
CA HIS A 37 -21.53 9.24 3.18
C HIS A 37 -20.11 9.27 2.61
N ASP A 38 -19.92 8.95 1.32
CA ASP A 38 -18.62 8.90 0.64
C ASP A 38 -17.72 7.76 1.15
N HIS A 39 -18.28 6.68 1.70
CA HIS A 39 -17.50 5.54 2.18
C HIS A 39 -17.55 4.32 1.24
N LEU A 40 -16.39 3.67 1.09
CA LEU A 40 -16.23 2.37 0.46
C LEU A 40 -16.30 1.26 1.51
N ARG A 41 -17.22 0.31 1.34
CA ARG A 41 -17.42 -0.78 2.31
C ARG A 41 -16.30 -1.82 2.26
N GLY A 42 -15.71 -2.05 1.09
CA GLY A 42 -14.59 -2.96 0.88
C GLY A 42 -13.28 -2.48 1.50
N ALA A 43 -13.19 -1.22 1.93
CA ALA A 43 -11.96 -0.60 2.41
C ALA A 43 -11.30 -1.35 3.58
N TYR A 44 -9.99 -1.60 3.48
CA TYR A 44 -9.21 -2.27 4.52
C TYR A 44 -8.84 -1.35 5.67
N GLY A 45 -8.71 -0.04 5.44
CA GLY A 45 -8.29 0.96 6.43
C GLY A 45 -9.02 0.82 7.78
N PRO A 46 -10.36 0.91 7.84
CA PRO A 46 -11.09 0.80 9.10
C PRO A 46 -11.04 -0.59 9.73
N ARG A 47 -10.70 -1.63 8.96
CA ARG A 47 -10.54 -3.00 9.45
C ARG A 47 -9.14 -3.21 10.06
N LEU A 48 -8.15 -2.47 9.57
CA LEU A 48 -6.76 -2.49 10.05
C LEU A 48 -6.52 -1.56 11.25
N ARG A 49 -6.89 -0.28 11.10
CA ARG A 49 -6.64 0.81 12.07
C ARG A 49 -7.94 1.42 12.63
N GLY A 50 -9.00 0.62 12.72
CA GLY A 50 -10.24 1.05 13.34
C GLY A 50 -10.13 1.22 14.87
N ARG A 51 -11.27 1.23 15.55
CA ARG A 51 -11.34 1.33 17.03
C ARG A 51 -11.72 -0.01 17.65
N ARG A 52 -11.32 -0.22 18.91
CA ARG A 52 -11.65 -1.44 19.70
C ARG A 52 -11.25 -2.71 18.96
N TYR A 53 -12.21 -3.58 18.66
CA TYR A 53 -12.00 -4.84 17.93
C TYR A 53 -11.38 -4.63 16.53
N ASN A 54 -11.61 -3.48 15.90
CA ASN A 54 -11.06 -3.17 14.58
C ASN A 54 -9.66 -2.52 14.61
N ALA A 55 -9.08 -2.29 15.79
CA ALA A 55 -7.68 -1.84 15.92
C ALA A 55 -6.70 -3.00 15.72
N GLN A 56 -6.98 -3.88 14.74
CA GLN A 56 -6.34 -5.19 14.61
C GLN A 56 -4.83 -5.10 14.44
N LEU A 57 -4.34 -4.10 13.68
CA LEU A 57 -2.90 -3.92 13.48
C LEU A 57 -2.16 -3.60 14.79
N ALA A 58 -2.72 -2.72 15.63
CA ALA A 58 -2.14 -2.43 16.95
C ALA A 58 -2.21 -3.66 17.87
N ASN A 59 -3.37 -4.33 17.89
CA ASN A 59 -3.60 -5.51 18.72
C ASN A 59 -2.62 -6.65 18.39
N ILE A 60 -2.34 -6.91 17.11
CA ILE A 60 -1.38 -7.96 16.74
C ILE A 60 0.07 -7.58 17.05
N ILE A 61 0.44 -6.30 16.94
CA ILE A 61 1.77 -5.81 17.30
C ILE A 61 1.99 -6.01 18.80
N ASP A 62 1.02 -5.59 19.61
CA ASP A 62 1.07 -5.79 21.06
C ASP A 62 1.11 -7.28 21.41
N LEU A 63 0.29 -8.10 20.76
CA LEU A 63 0.30 -9.55 20.95
C LEU A 63 1.65 -10.18 20.62
N LEU A 64 2.31 -9.77 19.52
CA LEU A 64 3.61 -10.28 19.13
C LEU A 64 4.73 -9.85 20.10
N LYS A 65 4.65 -8.62 20.65
CA LYS A 65 5.59 -8.15 21.68
C LYS A 65 5.49 -8.96 22.97
N HIS A 66 4.27 -9.26 23.42
CA HIS A 66 4.04 -9.96 24.69
C HIS A 66 4.09 -11.49 24.56
N LYS A 67 3.71 -12.03 23.39
CA LYS A 67 3.70 -13.47 23.10
C LYS A 67 4.36 -13.75 21.73
N PRO A 68 5.69 -13.63 21.61
CA PRO A 68 6.44 -13.77 20.36
C PRO A 68 6.11 -15.03 19.54
N ASN A 69 5.93 -16.17 20.22
CA ASN A 69 5.65 -17.46 19.57
C ASN A 69 4.15 -17.71 19.29
N THR A 70 3.32 -16.68 19.39
CA THR A 70 1.88 -16.79 19.13
C THR A 70 1.60 -17.31 17.72
N ARG A 71 0.46 -17.99 17.58
CA ARG A 71 -0.14 -18.40 16.30
C ARG A 71 -1.42 -17.58 16.01
N GLN A 72 -1.74 -16.64 16.89
CA GLN A 72 -3.02 -15.91 16.94
C GLN A 72 -2.92 -14.46 16.43
N ALA A 73 -1.74 -14.02 15.96
CA ALA A 73 -1.57 -12.70 15.35
C ALA A 73 -2.15 -12.72 13.93
N VAL A 74 -3.47 -12.57 13.83
CA VAL A 74 -4.24 -12.60 12.59
C VAL A 74 -5.09 -11.35 12.48
N ILE A 75 -5.03 -10.71 11.32
CA ILE A 75 -5.95 -9.65 10.91
C ILE A 75 -7.02 -10.29 10.04
N GLN A 76 -8.29 -10.10 10.41
CA GLN A 76 -9.44 -10.47 9.59
C GLN A 76 -9.88 -9.28 8.75
N LEU A 77 -9.91 -9.45 7.42
CA LEU A 77 -10.40 -8.43 6.49
C LEU A 77 -11.77 -8.78 5.93
N PHE A 78 -12.04 -10.01 5.50
CA PHE A 78 -13.39 -10.42 5.10
C PHE A 78 -14.23 -10.83 6.33
N ASP A 79 -15.46 -10.32 6.43
CA ASP A 79 -16.37 -10.56 7.55
C ASP A 79 -17.71 -11.15 7.06
N ARG A 80 -18.36 -12.00 7.88
CA ARG A 80 -19.69 -12.57 7.56
C ARG A 80 -20.74 -11.51 7.19
N ARG A 81 -20.64 -10.30 7.74
CA ARG A 81 -21.53 -9.16 7.45
C ARG A 81 -21.39 -8.68 6.01
N ASP A 82 -20.24 -8.89 5.37
CA ASP A 82 -20.02 -8.54 3.97
C ASP A 82 -20.96 -9.34 3.05
N LEU A 83 -21.30 -10.58 3.40
CA LEU A 83 -22.24 -11.41 2.63
C LEU A 83 -23.69 -10.91 2.67
N HIS A 84 -24.06 -10.14 3.69
CA HIS A 84 -25.39 -9.55 3.80
C HIS A 84 -25.52 -8.21 3.06
N SER A 85 -24.41 -7.69 2.53
CA SER A 85 -24.38 -6.44 1.79
C SER A 85 -24.88 -6.65 0.36
N LYS A 86 -25.74 -5.76 -0.13
CA LYS A 86 -26.08 -5.67 -1.57
C LYS A 86 -25.00 -4.95 -2.40
N VAL A 87 -23.91 -4.53 -1.77
CA VAL A 87 -22.83 -3.78 -2.40
C VAL A 87 -21.85 -4.74 -3.07
N ARG A 88 -21.45 -4.43 -4.30
CA ARG A 88 -20.53 -5.27 -5.11
C ARG A 88 -19.09 -5.28 -4.60
N ASP A 89 -18.67 -4.18 -3.96
CA ASP A 89 -17.31 -4.00 -3.44
C ASP A 89 -17.14 -4.65 -2.06
N LEU A 90 -16.85 -5.95 -2.06
CA LEU A 90 -16.53 -6.73 -0.86
C LEU A 90 -15.03 -7.03 -0.79
N PRO A 91 -14.41 -7.10 0.40
CA PRO A 91 -13.02 -7.49 0.55
C PRO A 91 -12.70 -8.78 -0.19
N CYS A 92 -11.66 -8.75 -1.02
CA CYS A 92 -11.10 -9.94 -1.65
C CYS A 92 -10.08 -10.63 -0.72
N THR A 93 -9.41 -9.86 0.13
CA THR A 93 -8.52 -10.40 1.16
C THR A 93 -9.34 -10.87 2.35
N CYS A 94 -9.10 -12.12 2.75
CA CYS A 94 -9.77 -12.74 3.88
C CYS A 94 -9.00 -12.47 5.17
N THR A 95 -7.71 -12.82 5.20
CA THR A 95 -6.88 -12.71 6.41
C THR A 95 -5.42 -12.41 6.09
N ILE A 96 -4.73 -11.79 7.04
CA ILE A 96 -3.27 -11.67 7.06
C ILE A 96 -2.77 -12.19 8.42
N GLN A 97 -1.96 -13.24 8.43
CA GLN A 97 -1.38 -13.84 9.63
C GLN A 97 0.10 -13.51 9.73
N PHE A 98 0.56 -13.23 10.95
CA PHE A 98 1.95 -12.91 11.25
C PHE A 98 2.54 -13.94 12.20
N LEU A 99 3.74 -14.43 11.89
CA LEU A 99 4.43 -15.46 12.66
C LEU A 99 5.89 -15.05 12.90
N LEU A 100 6.27 -14.82 14.14
CA LEU A 100 7.67 -14.55 14.50
C LEU A 100 8.39 -15.86 14.84
N ARG A 101 9.41 -16.23 14.07
CA ARG A 101 10.21 -17.44 14.27
C ARG A 101 11.68 -17.14 14.06
N GLY A 102 12.54 -17.54 15.01
CA GLY A 102 13.99 -17.30 14.90
C GLY A 102 14.36 -15.82 14.68
N GLY A 103 13.62 -14.89 15.29
CA GLY A 103 13.82 -13.44 15.11
C GLY A 103 13.32 -12.86 13.78
N LYS A 104 12.71 -13.67 12.90
CA LYS A 104 12.18 -13.26 11.60
C LYS A 104 10.66 -13.29 11.58
N LEU A 105 10.04 -12.20 11.15
CA LEU A 105 8.59 -12.08 11.04
C LEU A 105 8.14 -12.49 9.63
N SER A 106 7.44 -13.61 9.53
CA SER A 106 6.79 -14.06 8.30
C SER A 106 5.35 -13.57 8.26
N ALA A 107 4.82 -13.33 7.06
CA ALA A 107 3.41 -12.97 6.84
C ALA A 107 2.76 -13.91 5.81
N ILE A 108 1.52 -14.32 6.11
CA ILE A 108 0.72 -15.20 5.27
C ILE A 108 -0.60 -14.51 4.96
N THR A 109 -0.83 -14.19 3.70
CA THR A 109 -2.06 -13.57 3.23
C THR A 109 -2.92 -14.62 2.53
N TYR A 110 -4.19 -14.71 2.91
CA TYR A 110 -5.19 -15.49 2.19
C TYR A 110 -6.24 -14.57 1.55
N MET A 111 -6.44 -14.73 0.25
CA MET A 111 -7.43 -14.00 -0.54
C MET A 111 -8.41 -15.00 -1.19
N ARG A 112 -9.70 -14.72 -1.13
CA ARG A 112 -10.71 -15.55 -1.83
C ARG A 112 -10.64 -15.37 -3.35
N SER A 113 -10.11 -14.24 -3.82
CA SER A 113 -10.03 -13.87 -5.23
C SER A 113 -8.92 -12.83 -5.42
N ASN A 114 -8.14 -12.91 -6.50
CA ASN A 114 -7.17 -11.87 -6.86
C ASN A 114 -7.10 -11.74 -8.40
N ASP A 115 -7.21 -10.52 -8.91
CA ASP A 115 -6.85 -10.20 -10.29
C ASP A 115 -5.31 -10.30 -10.42
N ALA A 116 -4.81 -11.20 -11.25
CA ALA A 116 -3.39 -11.49 -11.38
C ALA A 116 -2.61 -10.38 -12.12
N TYR A 117 -3.27 -9.61 -12.99
CA TYR A 117 -2.60 -8.59 -13.80
C TYR A 117 -2.60 -7.23 -13.11
N ARG A 118 -3.76 -6.79 -12.60
CA ARG A 118 -3.90 -5.45 -11.98
C ARG A 118 -3.78 -5.47 -10.47
N GLY A 119 -4.46 -6.42 -9.81
CA GLY A 119 -4.61 -6.42 -8.35
C GLY A 119 -3.39 -6.99 -7.64
N LEU A 120 -2.85 -8.11 -8.13
CA LEU A 120 -1.79 -8.85 -7.46
C LEU A 120 -0.54 -8.00 -7.17
N PRO A 121 -0.02 -7.18 -8.10
CA PRO A 121 1.14 -6.33 -7.79
C PRO A 121 0.88 -5.31 -6.67
N HIS A 122 -0.34 -4.76 -6.64
CA HIS A 122 -0.79 -3.83 -5.61
C HIS A 122 -0.90 -4.50 -4.24
N ASP A 123 -1.55 -5.65 -4.21
CA ASP A 123 -1.75 -6.46 -3.02
C ASP A 123 -0.40 -6.92 -2.43
N ILE A 124 0.51 -7.44 -3.25
CA ILE A 124 1.86 -7.84 -2.81
C ILE A 124 2.60 -6.65 -2.22
N TYR A 125 2.59 -5.49 -2.89
CA TYR A 125 3.24 -4.29 -2.37
C TYR A 125 2.68 -3.90 -1.00
N CYS A 126 1.35 -3.76 -0.88
CA CYS A 126 0.74 -3.31 0.37
C CYS A 126 0.94 -4.30 1.52
N PHE A 127 0.84 -5.60 1.27
CA PHE A 127 0.95 -6.61 2.32
C PHE A 127 2.39 -6.87 2.77
N THR A 128 3.37 -6.79 1.86
CA THR A 128 4.79 -6.85 2.24
C THR A 128 5.23 -5.58 2.97
N MET A 129 4.69 -4.40 2.62
CA MET A 129 4.89 -3.17 3.39
C MET A 129 4.27 -3.28 4.79
N LEU A 130 3.07 -3.87 4.93
CA LEU A 130 2.49 -4.16 6.25
C LEU A 130 3.34 -5.14 7.05
N GLN A 131 3.89 -6.19 6.42
CA GLN A 131 4.84 -7.10 7.06
C GLN A 131 6.07 -6.36 7.58
N GLU A 132 6.66 -5.48 6.77
CA GLU A 132 7.82 -4.70 7.18
C GLU A 132 7.48 -3.75 8.34
N ILE A 133 6.34 -3.05 8.29
CA ILE A 133 5.87 -2.19 9.39
C ILE A 133 5.76 -2.98 10.70
N VAL A 134 5.13 -4.16 10.67
CA VAL A 134 4.98 -4.99 11.87
C VAL A 134 6.36 -5.49 12.35
N ALA A 135 7.25 -5.90 11.44
CA ALA A 135 8.60 -6.35 11.77
C ALA A 135 9.40 -5.23 12.47
N ARG A 136 9.40 -4.02 11.91
CA ARG A 136 10.05 -2.84 12.53
C ARG A 136 9.47 -2.51 13.89
N ALA A 137 8.14 -2.49 14.01
CA ALA A 137 7.46 -2.14 15.27
C ALA A 137 7.76 -3.10 16.43
N ILE A 138 8.14 -4.35 16.14
CA ILE A 138 8.51 -5.36 17.16
C ILE A 138 10.02 -5.64 17.22
N GLY A 139 10.84 -4.95 16.42
CA GLY A 139 12.29 -5.17 16.36
C GLY A 139 12.71 -6.50 15.75
N ALA A 140 11.94 -7.04 14.80
CA ALA A 140 12.23 -8.27 14.09
C ALA A 140 12.82 -8.02 12.69
N GLU A 141 13.55 -9.01 12.18
CA GLU A 141 13.97 -9.07 10.78
C GLU A 141 12.80 -9.56 9.90
N LEU A 142 12.89 -9.32 8.58
CA LEU A 142 11.93 -9.87 7.64
C LEU A 142 12.12 -11.39 7.47
N GLY A 143 11.02 -12.12 7.59
CA GLY A 143 10.89 -13.52 7.19
C GLY A 143 10.16 -13.67 5.87
N ASP A 144 9.62 -14.86 5.62
CA ASP A 144 8.98 -15.18 4.35
C ASP A 144 7.61 -14.51 4.22
N TYR A 145 7.27 -14.11 2.99
CA TYR A 145 5.93 -13.70 2.63
C TYR A 145 5.26 -14.81 1.82
N GLN A 146 4.05 -15.21 2.21
CA GLN A 146 3.25 -16.21 1.51
C GLN A 146 1.94 -15.59 1.06
N HIS A 147 1.59 -15.79 -0.21
CA HIS A 147 0.38 -15.26 -0.81
C HIS A 147 -0.47 -16.40 -1.37
N ILE A 148 -1.61 -16.66 -0.73
CA ILE A 148 -2.49 -17.78 -1.04
C ILE A 148 -3.80 -17.22 -1.60
N VAL A 149 -4.18 -17.66 -2.80
CA VAL A 149 -5.37 -17.16 -3.50
C VAL A 149 -6.28 -18.32 -3.86
N GLY A 150 -7.57 -18.21 -3.53
CA GLY A 150 -8.59 -19.17 -3.92
C GLY A 150 -8.88 -19.16 -5.42
N SER A 151 -9.21 -17.98 -5.96
CA SER A 151 -9.41 -17.76 -7.40
C SER A 151 -8.43 -16.70 -7.93
N LEU A 152 -7.33 -17.15 -8.52
CA LEU A 152 -6.38 -16.28 -9.22
C LEU A 152 -6.78 -16.23 -10.71
N HIS A 153 -7.07 -15.03 -11.23
CA HIS A 153 -7.70 -14.89 -12.55
C HIS A 153 -7.18 -13.66 -13.29
N ILE A 154 -7.31 -13.68 -14.61
CA ILE A 154 -7.13 -12.54 -15.50
C ILE A 154 -8.49 -12.28 -16.17
N TYR A 155 -8.91 -11.02 -16.25
CA TYR A 155 -10.13 -10.68 -16.99
C TYR A 155 -9.85 -10.65 -18.50
N ASP A 156 -10.80 -11.09 -19.32
CA ASP A 156 -10.64 -11.11 -20.79
C ASP A 156 -10.23 -9.74 -21.37
N ARG A 157 -10.78 -8.65 -20.82
CA ARG A 157 -10.41 -7.28 -21.21
C ARG A 157 -8.94 -6.92 -20.97
N ASP A 158 -8.28 -7.66 -20.09
CA ASP A 158 -6.89 -7.46 -19.67
C ASP A 158 -5.93 -8.49 -20.30
N ALA A 159 -6.45 -9.47 -21.05
CA ALA A 159 -5.64 -10.56 -21.63
C ALA A 159 -4.55 -10.03 -22.58
N ILE A 160 -4.89 -9.12 -23.50
CA ILE A 160 -3.93 -8.54 -24.45
C ILE A 160 -2.81 -7.79 -23.72
N PHE A 161 -3.13 -7.06 -22.65
CA PHE A 161 -2.12 -6.34 -21.88
C PHE A 161 -1.21 -7.29 -21.09
N ALA A 162 -1.77 -8.39 -20.58
CA ALA A 162 -0.99 -9.44 -19.94
C ALA A 162 -0.04 -10.13 -20.91
N GLU A 163 -0.48 -10.40 -22.15
CA GLU A 163 0.37 -10.95 -23.22
C GLU A 163 1.53 -10.01 -23.55
N GLN A 164 1.25 -8.71 -23.76
CA GLN A 164 2.27 -7.70 -24.02
C GLN A 164 3.31 -7.63 -22.90
N TYR A 165 2.87 -7.70 -21.63
CA TYR A 165 3.78 -7.71 -20.49
C TYR A 165 4.71 -8.94 -20.49
N LEU A 166 4.22 -10.10 -20.93
CA LEU A 166 5.07 -11.31 -21.05
C LEU A 166 6.11 -11.17 -22.16
N GLU A 167 5.80 -10.43 -23.23
CA GLU A 167 6.72 -10.17 -24.34
C GLU A 167 7.90 -9.25 -23.95
N GLU A 168 7.75 -8.42 -22.91
CA GLU A 168 8.85 -7.61 -22.38
C GLU A 168 10.01 -8.45 -21.82
N GLY A 169 9.74 -9.71 -21.45
CA GLY A 169 10.73 -10.62 -20.90
C GLY A 169 11.11 -10.33 -19.44
N VAL A 170 12.23 -10.93 -18.99
CA VAL A 170 12.71 -10.74 -17.62
C VAL A 170 13.61 -9.50 -17.57
N HIS A 171 13.15 -8.46 -16.86
CA HIS A 171 13.92 -7.26 -16.59
C HIS A 171 15.16 -7.60 -15.73
N PRO A 172 16.40 -7.44 -16.25
CA PRO A 172 17.62 -7.85 -15.55
C PRO A 172 18.06 -6.85 -14.48
N GLU A 173 17.62 -5.59 -14.55
CA GLU A 173 17.91 -4.56 -13.56
C GLU A 173 17.04 -4.74 -12.33
N ARG A 174 17.67 -5.20 -11.24
CA ARG A 174 17.03 -5.33 -9.93
C ARG A 174 17.45 -4.16 -9.05
N GLU A 175 17.02 -2.95 -9.40
CA GLU A 175 16.95 -1.92 -8.36
C GLU A 175 15.87 -2.35 -7.37
N TYR A 176 16.25 -2.45 -6.10
CA TYR A 176 15.31 -2.79 -5.03
C TYR A 176 14.88 -1.53 -4.33
N MET A 177 13.63 -1.52 -3.86
CA MET A 177 13.19 -0.50 -2.91
C MET A 177 14.04 -0.62 -1.64
N ASP A 178 14.50 0.52 -1.12
CA ASP A 178 15.24 0.57 0.13
C ASP A 178 14.44 -0.08 1.27
N ARG A 179 15.15 -0.68 2.22
CA ARG A 179 14.52 -1.23 3.43
C ARG A 179 13.98 -0.09 4.29
N MET A 180 12.82 -0.31 4.91
CA MET A 180 12.32 0.61 5.93
C MET A 180 13.36 0.77 7.05
N PRO A 181 13.61 1.99 7.54
CA PRO A 181 14.60 2.22 8.60
C PRO A 181 14.32 1.38 9.85
N PRO A 182 15.36 0.94 10.58
CA PRO A 182 15.18 0.24 11.84
C PRO A 182 14.53 1.16 12.89
N GLY A 183 13.91 0.55 13.90
CA GLY A 183 13.21 1.25 14.98
C GLY A 183 11.70 1.33 14.76
N ASP A 184 11.02 2.10 15.61
CA ASP A 184 9.57 2.28 15.54
C ASP A 184 9.17 3.09 14.28
N PRO A 185 8.42 2.51 13.33
CA PRO A 185 8.08 3.19 12.09
C PRO A 185 6.98 4.24 12.25
N TRP A 186 6.26 4.28 13.38
CA TRP A 186 5.03 5.08 13.50
C TRP A 186 5.27 6.59 13.36
N ASN A 187 6.37 7.12 13.87
CA ASN A 187 6.68 8.54 13.67
C ASN A 187 6.87 8.90 12.19
N GLY A 188 7.53 8.01 11.44
CA GLY A 188 7.70 8.14 10.00
C GLY A 188 6.39 8.01 9.23
N ILE A 189 5.55 7.05 9.61
CA ILE A 189 4.21 6.86 9.04
C ILE A 189 3.32 8.08 9.27
N GLU A 190 3.26 8.62 10.50
CA GLU A 190 2.43 9.80 10.79
C GLU A 190 2.95 11.05 10.06
N THR A 191 4.27 11.18 9.91
CA THR A 191 4.88 12.22 9.06
C THR A 191 4.45 12.06 7.59
N LEU A 192 4.54 10.84 7.04
CA LEU A 192 4.13 10.54 5.67
C LEU A 192 2.63 10.82 5.45
N LEU A 193 1.76 10.40 6.38
CA LEU A 193 0.30 10.65 6.31
C LEU A 193 -0.04 12.14 6.40
N SER A 194 0.72 12.91 7.18
CA SER A 194 0.58 14.37 7.21
C SER A 194 0.90 14.99 5.85
N TRP A 195 2.01 14.59 5.24
CA TRP A 195 2.40 15.04 3.90
C TRP A 195 1.43 14.61 2.81
N GLU A 196 0.97 13.35 2.87
CA GLU A 196 -0.09 12.83 2.00
C GLU A 196 -1.32 13.73 2.04
N ARG A 197 -1.82 14.00 3.25
CA ARG A 197 -3.03 14.79 3.43
C ARG A 197 -2.87 16.19 2.88
N ARG A 198 -1.73 16.83 3.13
CA ARG A 198 -1.44 18.18 2.62
C ARG A 198 -1.39 18.18 1.09
N THR A 199 -0.69 17.22 0.51
CA THR A 199 -0.53 17.07 -0.94
C THR A 199 -1.88 16.82 -1.62
N ARG A 200 -2.65 15.85 -1.12
CA ARG A 200 -3.98 15.52 -1.65
C ARG A 200 -4.96 16.68 -1.58
N LEU A 201 -4.86 17.51 -0.53
CA LEU A 201 -5.67 18.71 -0.36
C LEU A 201 -5.09 19.96 -1.07
N LYS A 202 -4.04 19.79 -1.89
CA LYS A 202 -3.36 20.89 -2.63
C LYS A 202 -2.83 21.99 -1.71
N LYS A 203 -2.34 21.62 -0.52
CA LYS A 203 -1.75 22.51 0.49
C LYS A 203 -0.22 22.40 0.60
N THR A 204 0.42 21.76 -0.37
CA THR A 204 1.89 21.62 -0.44
C THR A 204 2.42 22.42 -1.62
N THR A 205 3.40 23.27 -1.38
CA THR A 205 4.10 24.05 -2.41
C THR A 205 5.18 23.21 -3.10
N ALA A 206 5.72 23.69 -4.22
CA ALA A 206 6.82 22.99 -4.88
C ALA A 206 8.09 22.98 -4.03
N SER A 207 8.42 24.10 -3.37
CA SER A 207 9.61 24.21 -2.49
C SER A 207 9.53 23.22 -1.33
N GLU A 208 8.39 23.16 -0.64
CA GLU A 208 8.20 22.24 0.49
C GLU A 208 8.45 20.77 0.12
N VAL A 209 8.13 20.35 -1.12
CA VAL A 209 8.39 18.98 -1.59
C VAL A 209 9.88 18.74 -1.80
N LEU A 210 10.59 19.71 -2.38
CA LEU A 210 12.02 19.60 -2.68
C LEU A 210 12.86 19.63 -1.39
N GLU A 211 12.39 20.35 -0.37
CA GLU A 211 13.03 20.50 0.94
C GLU A 211 12.76 19.33 1.91
N LEU A 212 11.96 18.33 1.52
CA LEU A 212 11.76 17.14 2.35
C LEU A 212 13.12 16.48 2.71
N PRO A 213 13.30 15.91 3.91
CA PRO A 213 14.53 15.21 4.23
C PRO A 213 14.80 14.08 3.22
N GLN A 214 16.05 13.92 2.76
CA GLN A 214 16.46 12.78 1.93
C GLN A 214 16.55 11.52 2.79
N THR A 215 15.39 10.96 3.08
CA THR A 215 15.18 9.80 3.95
C THR A 215 14.12 8.92 3.32
N TYR A 216 14.04 7.65 3.73
CA TYR A 216 13.01 6.71 3.28
C TYR A 216 11.59 7.32 3.28
N TRP A 217 11.19 7.97 4.38
CA TRP A 217 9.86 8.58 4.51
C TRP A 217 9.72 9.86 3.69
N GLY A 218 10.78 10.66 3.56
CA GLY A 218 10.79 11.85 2.71
C GLY A 218 10.67 11.50 1.23
N ASP A 219 11.31 10.42 0.78
CA ASP A 219 11.22 9.94 -0.59
C ASP A 219 9.83 9.37 -0.92
N LEU A 220 9.21 8.63 0.01
CA LEU A 220 7.79 8.27 -0.13
C LEU A 220 6.89 9.52 -0.18
N GLY A 221 7.20 10.55 0.61
CA GLY A 221 6.52 11.85 0.54
C GLY A 221 6.66 12.52 -0.83
N ARG A 222 7.85 12.47 -1.44
CA ARG A 222 8.11 12.92 -2.81
C ARG A 222 7.35 12.11 -3.85
N VAL A 223 7.24 10.79 -3.70
CA VAL A 223 6.43 9.93 -4.59
C VAL A 223 4.95 10.31 -4.50
N VAL A 224 4.43 10.56 -3.30
CA VAL A 224 3.06 11.05 -3.10
C VAL A 224 2.87 12.43 -3.74
N ALA A 225 3.81 13.36 -3.56
CA ALA A 225 3.78 14.66 -4.20
C ALA A 225 3.81 14.55 -5.73
N ALA A 226 4.73 13.75 -6.26
CA ALA A 226 4.86 13.49 -7.69
C ALA A 226 3.53 13.01 -8.27
N SER A 227 2.81 12.08 -7.61
CA SER A 227 1.50 11.58 -8.07
C SER A 227 0.43 12.67 -8.31
N HIS A 228 0.56 13.83 -7.68
CA HIS A 228 -0.36 14.97 -7.81
C HIS A 228 0.11 16.05 -8.78
N VAL A 229 1.33 15.94 -9.32
CA VAL A 229 1.83 16.83 -10.37
C VAL A 229 1.23 16.41 -11.73
N PRO A 230 0.65 17.33 -12.51
CA PRO A 230 0.19 17.03 -13.86
C PRO A 230 1.32 16.51 -14.74
N LYS A 231 1.05 15.53 -15.61
CA LYS A 231 2.07 14.96 -16.52
C LYS A 231 2.71 16.01 -17.45
N SER A 232 1.96 17.07 -17.78
CA SER A 232 2.44 18.19 -18.58
C SER A 232 3.51 19.04 -17.89
N ASP A 233 3.59 19.00 -16.55
CA ASP A 233 4.58 19.73 -15.76
C ASP A 233 5.85 18.88 -15.58
N SER A 234 6.52 18.63 -16.71
CA SER A 234 7.72 17.79 -16.77
C SER A 234 8.89 18.37 -15.98
N GLN A 235 8.98 19.70 -15.89
CA GLN A 235 10.01 20.39 -15.12
C GLN A 235 9.89 20.05 -13.62
N ARG A 236 8.67 20.13 -13.08
CA ARG A 236 8.44 19.80 -11.66
C ARG A 236 8.63 18.31 -11.38
N LEU A 237 8.19 17.43 -12.28
CA LEU A 237 8.42 15.99 -12.13
C LEU A 237 9.92 15.65 -12.11
N ARG A 238 10.72 16.24 -13.02
CA ARG A 238 12.18 16.08 -13.02
C ARG A 238 12.82 16.61 -11.74
N ALA A 239 12.42 17.80 -11.29
CA ALA A 239 12.94 18.37 -10.05
C ALA A 239 12.66 17.47 -8.83
N ILE A 240 11.46 16.88 -8.74
CA ILE A 240 11.15 15.91 -7.68
C ILE A 240 12.03 14.66 -7.82
N ALA A 241 12.13 14.09 -9.03
CA ALA A 241 12.92 12.91 -9.31
C ALA A 241 14.41 13.08 -8.95
N ASP A 242 14.98 14.25 -9.25
CA ASP A 242 16.39 14.56 -8.97
C ASP A 242 16.63 14.92 -7.50
N SER A 243 15.57 15.16 -6.70
CA SER A 243 15.67 15.44 -5.27
C SER A 243 15.59 14.19 -4.37
N LEU A 244 15.27 13.03 -4.93
CA LEU A 244 15.20 11.75 -4.21
C LEU A 244 16.56 11.36 -3.62
N GLY A 245 16.55 10.76 -2.43
CA GLY A 245 17.74 10.13 -1.85
C GLY A 245 18.06 8.75 -2.44
N THR A 246 17.07 8.11 -3.07
CA THR A 246 17.17 6.78 -3.70
C THR A 246 17.03 6.84 -5.23
N THR A 247 17.67 5.91 -5.94
CA THR A 247 17.49 5.77 -7.41
C THR A 247 16.21 5.03 -7.76
N PHE A 248 15.73 4.15 -6.88
CA PHE A 248 14.63 3.22 -7.16
C PHE A 248 13.35 3.92 -7.65
N PHE A 249 12.93 5.02 -7.01
CA PHE A 249 11.70 5.73 -7.38
C PHE A 249 11.89 6.68 -8.56
N ARG A 250 13.13 6.97 -8.96
CA ARG A 250 13.43 8.00 -9.95
C ARG A 250 12.88 7.64 -11.32
N SER A 251 13.09 6.40 -11.77
CA SER A 251 12.57 5.87 -13.04
C SER A 251 11.04 6.00 -13.12
N TYR A 252 10.33 5.55 -12.08
CA TYR A 252 8.86 5.65 -12.02
C TYR A 252 8.31 7.08 -12.10
N ILE A 253 9.02 8.07 -11.56
CA ILE A 253 8.63 9.48 -11.67
C ILE A 253 8.86 10.00 -13.09
N LEU A 254 9.98 9.64 -13.71
CA LEU A 254 10.32 10.08 -15.07
C LEU A 254 9.44 9.43 -16.13
N ASP A 255 9.12 8.14 -16.00
CA ASP A 255 8.24 7.42 -16.93
C ASP A 255 6.86 8.09 -17.04
N ARG A 256 6.42 8.75 -15.97
CA ARG A 256 5.16 9.47 -15.95
C ARG A 256 5.12 10.64 -16.94
N ILE A 257 6.27 11.21 -17.29
CA ILE A 257 6.38 12.28 -18.29
C ILE A 257 5.98 11.78 -19.68
N HIS A 258 6.19 10.48 -19.95
CA HIS A 258 6.00 9.85 -21.25
C HIS A 258 4.75 8.96 -21.36
N SER A 259 4.23 8.48 -20.22
CA SER A 259 2.95 7.74 -20.12
C SER A 259 1.72 8.62 -20.30
#